data_AF-A0A162CWC5-F1
#
_entry.id   AF-A0A162CWC5-F1
#
_cell.length_a   1.000
_cell.length_b   1.000
_cell.length_c   1.000
_cell.angle_alpha   90.00
_cell.angle_beta   90.00
_cell.angle_gamma   90.00
#
_symmetry.space_group_name_H-M   'P 1'
#
loop_
_entity.id
_entity.type
_entity.pdbx_description
1 polymer ?
#
loop_
_entity_poly.entity_id
_entity_poly.type
_entity_poly.pdbx_seq_one_letter_code
_entity_poly.pdbx_strand_id
1 'polypeptide(L)'
;YCRKGKSTRIPRVGEIVLLKEPNIKRGSWPTAIVTGVIPGTDGKVREVVLRLRSGKETTRSIQTVYTLEIQADIDTPVDDTGIGTVKKTTSTRKKNPLRKKNLESREDAGDSGGEDVADCQSPPEDRVS
;
A
#
# COMPACT_ATOMS: atom_id res chain seq x y z
N TYR A 1 -18.32 -29.22 -16.45
CA TYR A 1 -17.97 -28.60 -15.15
C TYR A 1 -18.13 -27.08 -15.29
N CYS A 2 -19.20 -26.48 -14.76
CA CYS A 2 -19.35 -25.02 -14.81
C CYS A 2 -18.64 -24.42 -13.60
N ARG A 3 -17.46 -23.82 -13.80
CA ARG A 3 -16.77 -23.08 -12.73
C ARG A 3 -17.65 -21.87 -12.37
N LYS A 4 -18.29 -21.90 -11.20
CA LYS A 4 -18.95 -20.72 -10.63
C LYS A 4 -17.89 -19.63 -10.50
N GLY A 5 -18.02 -18.57 -11.29
CA GLY A 5 -17.14 -17.41 -11.23
C GLY A 5 -17.23 -16.77 -9.84
N LYS A 6 -16.10 -16.32 -9.32
CA LYS A 6 -16.04 -15.57 -8.06
C LYS A 6 -16.72 -14.21 -8.30
N SER A 7 -17.85 -13.94 -7.65
CA SER A 7 -18.46 -12.61 -7.67
C SER A 7 -17.49 -11.65 -6.98
N THR A 8 -16.96 -10.67 -7.73
CA THR A 8 -16.03 -9.68 -7.19
C THR A 8 -16.85 -8.55 -6.59
N ARG A 9 -16.78 -8.35 -5.27
CA ARG A 9 -17.44 -7.23 -4.60
C ARG A 9 -16.86 -5.92 -5.12
N ILE A 10 -17.71 -4.94 -5.40
CA ILE A 10 -17.29 -3.59 -5.78
C ILE A 10 -16.98 -2.81 -4.49
N PRO A 11 -15.75 -2.28 -4.33
CA PRO A 11 -15.40 -1.50 -3.15
C PRO A 11 -16.07 -0.13 -3.18
N ARG A 12 -16.37 0.42 -2.00
CA ARG A 12 -16.98 1.75 -1.87
C ARG A 12 -15.91 2.85 -1.81
N VAL A 13 -16.27 4.06 -2.24
CA VAL A 13 -15.42 5.24 -2.06
C VAL A 13 -15.21 5.47 -0.55
N GLY A 14 -13.97 5.76 -0.16
CA GLY A 14 -13.54 5.90 1.23
C GLY A 14 -13.11 4.58 1.90
N GLU A 15 -13.32 3.43 1.25
CA GLU A 15 -12.92 2.13 1.79
C GLU A 15 -11.41 1.90 1.66
N ILE A 16 -10.80 1.26 2.66
CA ILE A 16 -9.38 0.88 2.63
C ILE A 16 -9.25 -0.49 1.97
N VAL A 17 -8.38 -0.57 0.98
CA VAL A 17 -8.14 -1.77 0.17
C VAL A 17 -6.66 -2.07 0.05
N LEU A 18 -6.35 -3.35 -0.20
CA LEU A 18 -5.01 -3.84 -0.52
C LEU A 18 -4.88 -3.94 -2.04
N LEU A 19 -3.81 -3.37 -2.59
CA LEU A 19 -3.54 -3.35 -4.02
C LEU A 19 -2.48 -4.41 -4.36
N LYS A 20 -2.83 -5.35 -5.24
CA LYS A 20 -1.91 -6.33 -5.78
C LYS A 20 -0.98 -5.71 -6.82
N GLU A 21 0.32 -5.78 -6.54
CA GLU A 21 1.37 -5.45 -7.50
C GLU A 21 2.18 -6.70 -7.86
N PRO A 22 2.47 -6.94 -9.14
CA PRO A 22 3.13 -8.17 -9.59
C PRO A 22 4.58 -8.28 -9.10
N ASN A 23 5.27 -7.15 -8.96
CA ASN A 23 6.68 -7.09 -8.57
C ASN A 23 6.90 -6.97 -7.06
N ILE A 24 5.82 -7.01 -6.28
CA ILE A 24 5.88 -6.86 -4.82
C ILE A 24 5.36 -8.15 -4.18
N LYS A 25 6.13 -8.65 -3.20
CA LYS A 25 5.72 -9.80 -2.37
C LYS A 25 4.36 -9.51 -1.75
N ARG A 26 3.51 -10.52 -1.64
CA ARG A 26 2.14 -10.38 -1.10
C ARG A 26 2.07 -9.64 0.24
N GLY A 27 2.99 -9.94 1.17
CA GLY A 27 3.05 -9.30 2.49
C GLY A 27 3.44 -7.81 2.45
N SER A 28 3.92 -7.32 1.31
CA SER A 28 4.33 -5.92 1.11
C SER A 28 3.42 -5.18 0.14
N TRP A 29 2.29 -5.77 -0.25
CA TRP A 29 1.32 -5.10 -1.11
C TRP A 29 0.87 -3.77 -0.50
N PRO A 30 0.85 -2.68 -1.28
CA PRO A 30 0.47 -1.38 -0.77
C PRO A 30 -1.01 -1.34 -0.39
N THR A 31 -1.32 -0.59 0.66
CA THR A 31 -2.68 -0.21 1.00
C THR A 31 -3.04 1.13 0.40
N ALA A 32 -4.30 1.28 0.01
CA ALA A 32 -4.83 2.49 -0.59
C ALA A 32 -6.27 2.73 -0.16
N ILE A 33 -6.72 3.98 -0.31
CA ILE A 33 -8.10 4.39 -0.10
C ILE A 33 -8.75 4.55 -1.47
N VAL A 34 -9.95 3.99 -1.66
CA VAL A 34 -10.71 4.21 -2.88
C VAL A 34 -11.19 5.65 -2.93
N THR A 35 -10.77 6.41 -3.94
CA THR A 35 -11.23 7.80 -4.16
C THR A 35 -12.33 7.88 -5.22
N GLY A 36 -12.42 6.90 -6.11
CA GLY A 36 -13.44 6.86 -7.15
C GLY A 36 -13.58 5.48 -7.80
N VAL A 37 -14.65 5.30 -8.58
CA VAL A 37 -14.90 4.10 -9.38
C VAL A 37 -15.19 4.52 -10.82
N ILE A 38 -14.64 3.78 -11.78
CA ILE A 38 -14.81 4.06 -13.21
C ILE A 38 -15.63 2.92 -13.82
N PRO A 39 -16.90 3.18 -14.18
CA PRO A 39 -17.71 2.22 -14.92
C PRO A 39 -17.26 2.13 -16.39
N GLY A 40 -17.31 0.94 -16.96
CA GLY A 40 -17.16 0.75 -18.40
C GLY A 40 -18.44 1.11 -19.17
N THR A 41 -18.40 0.98 -20.49
CA THR A 41 -19.53 1.27 -21.40
C THR A 41 -20.79 0.45 -21.11
N ASP A 42 -20.63 -0.75 -20.54
CA ASP A 42 -21.71 -1.63 -20.12
C ASP A 42 -22.24 -1.33 -18.70
N GLY A 43 -21.79 -0.24 -18.08
CA GLY A 43 -22.15 0.16 -16.72
C GLY A 43 -21.46 -0.65 -15.61
N LYS A 44 -20.61 -1.62 -15.95
CA LYS A 44 -19.90 -2.43 -14.95
C LYS A 44 -18.60 -1.76 -14.52
N VAL A 45 -18.40 -1.65 -13.21
CA VAL A 45 -17.15 -1.14 -12.63
C VAL A 45 -16.03 -2.15 -12.86
N ARG A 46 -15.07 -1.79 -13.72
CA ARG A 46 -13.86 -2.58 -13.96
C ARG A 46 -12.62 -1.95 -13.36
N GLU A 47 -12.65 -0.65 -13.13
CA GLU A 47 -11.52 0.13 -12.63
C GLU A 47 -11.93 0.99 -11.45
N VAL A 48 -10.96 1.23 -10.57
CA VAL A 48 -11.10 2.07 -9.39
C VAL A 48 -9.91 3.00 -9.28
N VAL A 49 -10.19 4.21 -8.81
CA VAL A 49 -9.19 5.23 -8.52
C VAL A 49 -8.83 5.10 -7.05
N LEU A 50 -7.54 4.98 -6.79
CA LEU A 50 -6.99 4.67 -5.48
C LEU A 50 -5.96 5.72 -5.10
N ARG A 51 -6.02 6.21 -3.87
CA ARG A 51 -4.99 7.03 -3.26
C ARG A 51 -4.13 6.19 -2.33
N LEU A 52 -2.86 6.01 -2.70
CA LEU A 52 -1.87 5.32 -1.86
C LEU A 52 -1.53 6.16 -0.63
N ARG A 53 -0.94 5.52 0.39
CA ARG A 53 -0.43 6.22 1.59
C ARG A 53 0.64 7.28 1.27
N SER A 54 1.35 7.14 0.16
CA SER A 54 2.31 8.12 -0.35
C SER A 54 1.66 9.41 -0.87
N GLY A 55 0.33 9.45 -0.98
CA GLY A 55 -0.42 10.55 -1.58
C GLY A 55 -0.57 10.45 -3.11
N LYS A 56 0.10 9.48 -3.75
CA LYS A 56 -0.04 9.24 -5.19
C LYS A 56 -1.40 8.61 -5.50
N GLU A 57 -2.05 9.11 -6.53
CA GLU A 57 -3.26 8.52 -7.08
C GLU A 57 -2.93 7.54 -8.20
N THR A 58 -3.64 6.43 -8.27
CA THR A 58 -3.46 5.41 -9.30
C THR A 58 -4.79 4.78 -9.67
N THR A 59 -4.95 4.48 -10.97
CA THR A 59 -6.09 3.72 -11.48
C THR A 59 -5.71 2.24 -11.61
N ARG A 60 -6.56 1.36 -11.09
CA ARG A 60 -6.30 -0.10 -11.07
C ARG A 60 -7.59 -0.87 -11.35
N SER A 61 -7.44 -2.06 -11.94
CA SER A 61 -8.57 -2.95 -12.15
C SER A 61 -9.11 -3.48 -10.83
N ILE A 62 -10.42 -3.62 -10.72
CA ILE A 62 -11.10 -4.22 -9.57
C ILE A 62 -10.54 -5.60 -9.21
N GLN A 63 -10.03 -6.36 -10.19
CA GLN A 63 -9.46 -7.69 -9.97
C GLN A 63 -8.14 -7.67 -9.18
N THR A 64 -7.41 -6.55 -9.18
CA THR A 64 -6.17 -6.38 -8.42
C THR A 64 -6.39 -5.70 -7.08
N VAL A 65 -7.63 -5.40 -6.72
CA VAL A 65 -8.00 -4.71 -5.49
C VAL A 65 -8.71 -5.67 -4.55
N TYR A 66 -8.24 -5.76 -3.30
CA TYR A 66 -8.77 -6.65 -2.28
C TYR A 66 -9.25 -5.85 -1.08
N THR A 67 -10.50 -6.06 -0.66
CA THR A 67 -11.10 -5.36 0.48
C THR A 67 -10.64 -5.99 1.79
N LEU A 68 -10.41 -5.18 2.80
CA LEU A 68 -10.15 -5.66 4.16
C LEU A 68 -11.51 -5.82 4.83
N GLU A 69 -11.93 -7.04 5.16
CA GLU A 69 -13.25 -7.35 5.75
C GLU A 69 -13.34 -6.91 7.23
N ILE A 70 -13.09 -5.64 7.48
CA ILE A 70 -13.12 -5.04 8.81
C ILE A 70 -14.53 -4.50 9.00
N GLN A 71 -15.30 -5.11 9.90
CA GLN A 71 -16.54 -4.54 10.39
C GLN A 71 -16.17 -3.64 11.57
N ALA A 72 -16.39 -2.34 11.41
CA ALA A 72 -16.43 -1.47 12.58
C ALA A 72 -17.82 -1.66 13.18
N ASP A 73 -17.90 -2.25 14.37
CA ASP A 73 -19.07 -2.16 15.23
C ASP A 73 -19.15 -0.69 15.67
N ILE A 74 -19.63 0.18 14.79
CA ILE A 74 -19.97 1.54 15.16
C ILE A 74 -21.22 1.36 16.00
N ASP A 75 -21.06 1.38 17.32
CA ASP A 75 -22.16 1.57 18.27
C ASP A 75 -23.05 2.67 17.68
N THR A 76 -24.23 2.27 17.26
CA THR A 76 -25.25 3.19 16.80
C THR A 76 -25.48 4.14 17.97
N PRO A 77 -25.48 5.47 17.77
CA PRO A 77 -25.83 6.38 18.84
C PRO A 77 -27.25 6.02 19.28
N VAL A 78 -27.37 5.42 20.46
CA VAL A 78 -28.64 5.25 21.14
C VAL A 78 -29.25 6.64 21.28
N ASP A 79 -30.38 6.87 20.63
CA ASP A 79 -31.16 8.09 20.78
C ASP A 79 -31.73 8.13 22.21
N ASP A 80 -30.91 8.57 23.17
CA ASP A 80 -31.37 8.88 24.53
C ASP A 80 -32.16 10.19 24.52
N THR A 81 -33.43 10.12 24.09
CA THR A 81 -34.43 11.11 24.52
C THR A 81 -34.72 10.88 26.01
N GLY A 82 -33.87 11.44 26.87
CA GLY A 82 -34.01 11.29 28.32
C GLY A 82 -33.01 12.16 29.09
N ILE A 83 -33.49 13.29 29.58
CA ILE A 83 -32.80 14.27 30.41
C ILE A 83 -32.09 13.61 31.61
N GLY A 84 -30.78 13.85 31.76
CA GLY A 84 -30.00 13.40 32.93
C GLY A 84 -28.60 14.01 33.00
N THR A 85 -28.39 14.86 34.00
CA THR A 85 -27.22 15.69 34.30
C THR A 85 -25.86 14.97 34.43
N VAL A 86 -24.81 15.61 33.88
CA VAL A 86 -23.37 15.66 34.30
C VAL A 86 -22.59 14.32 34.38
N LYS A 87 -21.30 14.18 34.02
CA LYS A 87 -20.13 14.98 34.44
C LYS A 87 -19.01 14.89 33.40
N LYS A 88 -18.38 16.03 33.17
CA LYS A 88 -17.12 16.24 32.44
C LYS A 88 -16.00 15.42 33.10
N THR A 89 -15.37 14.50 32.40
CA THR A 89 -14.06 13.97 32.77
C THR A 89 -13.05 14.31 31.68
N THR A 90 -12.15 15.22 32.05
CA THR A 90 -10.98 15.62 31.30
C THR A 90 -10.00 14.44 31.25
N SER A 91 -9.79 13.82 30.09
CA SER A 91 -8.70 12.87 29.89
C SER A 91 -7.59 13.50 29.06
N THR A 92 -6.42 13.57 29.70
CA THR A 92 -5.27 14.40 29.41
C THR A 92 -4.52 14.02 28.13
N ARG A 93 -4.23 15.03 27.31
CA ARG A 93 -3.23 15.03 26.23
C ARG A 93 -1.91 14.38 26.70
N LYS A 94 -1.50 13.26 26.10
CA LYS A 94 -0.08 12.85 26.06
C LYS A 94 0.44 12.94 24.63
N LYS A 95 1.16 14.03 24.36
CA LYS A 95 2.14 14.10 23.29
C LYS A 95 3.34 13.26 23.72
N ASN A 96 3.78 12.30 22.92
CA ASN A 96 5.13 11.75 23.06
C ASN A 96 5.97 11.97 21.80
N PRO A 97 7.24 12.40 21.93
CA PRO A 97 8.03 13.03 20.88
C PRO A 97 9.12 12.12 20.26
N LEU A 98 9.42 12.42 19.00
CA LEU A 98 10.68 12.35 18.22
C LEU A 98 11.82 11.36 18.57
N ARG A 99 12.19 10.58 17.53
CA ARG A 99 13.52 10.07 17.07
C ARG A 99 14.64 9.90 18.11
N LYS A 100 15.24 8.70 18.12
CA LYS A 100 16.67 8.50 18.42
C LYS A 100 17.34 7.64 17.33
N LYS A 101 18.25 8.30 16.62
CA LYS A 101 19.41 7.74 15.91
C LYS A 101 20.24 6.92 16.90
N ASN A 102 20.78 5.78 16.47
CA ASN A 102 21.88 5.14 17.19
C ASN A 102 23.11 5.06 16.30
N LEU A 103 24.23 5.39 16.90
CA LEU A 103 25.55 5.68 16.35
C LEU A 103 26.50 4.61 16.90
N GLU A 104 27.43 4.17 16.05
CA GLU A 104 28.70 3.48 16.34
C GLU A 104 28.68 2.01 16.80
N SER A 105 29.34 1.18 16.00
CA SER A 105 30.48 0.39 16.48
C SER A 105 31.42 0.06 15.30
N ARG A 106 32.60 0.68 15.33
CA ARG A 106 33.82 0.36 14.56
C ARG A 106 34.61 -0.74 15.26
N GLU A 107 35.16 -1.67 14.48
CA GLU A 107 36.52 -2.29 14.55
C GLU A 107 36.55 -3.50 13.58
N ASP A 108 37.67 -4.01 13.06
CA ASP A 108 38.87 -3.48 12.39
C ASP A 108 39.52 -4.70 11.66
N ALA A 109 40.29 -4.43 10.59
CA ALA A 109 41.33 -5.27 9.95
C ALA A 109 41.02 -6.60 9.20
N GLY A 110 41.67 -6.72 8.02
CA GLY A 110 41.94 -7.95 7.24
C GLY A 110 41.82 -7.69 5.73
N ASP A 111 42.74 -6.99 5.07
CA ASP A 111 44.09 -7.41 4.60
C ASP A 111 44.11 -8.37 3.39
N SER A 112 45.01 -8.05 2.44
CA SER A 112 45.41 -8.78 1.24
C SER A 112 44.36 -8.88 0.11
N GLY A 113 44.51 -8.32 -1.08
CA GLY A 113 45.71 -8.29 -1.94
C GLY A 113 45.43 -9.16 -3.16
N GLY A 114 45.29 -8.57 -4.34
CA GLY A 114 44.98 -9.31 -5.57
C GLY A 114 44.74 -8.40 -6.77
N GLU A 115 45.83 -8.04 -7.42
CA GLU A 115 45.94 -7.47 -8.75
C GLU A 115 45.31 -8.38 -9.83
N ASP A 116 44.49 -7.82 -10.73
CA ASP A 116 44.65 -8.11 -12.15
C ASP A 116 44.13 -6.95 -13.00
N VAL A 117 45.05 -6.48 -13.83
CA VAL A 117 44.86 -5.50 -14.88
C VAL A 117 44.49 -6.28 -16.14
N ALA A 118 43.26 -6.11 -16.62
CA ALA A 118 42.92 -6.40 -18.01
C ALA A 118 42.55 -5.08 -18.69
N ASP A 119 43.62 -4.43 -19.12
CA ASP A 119 43.70 -3.37 -20.10
C ASP A 119 43.11 -3.82 -21.44
N CYS A 120 42.42 -2.90 -22.13
CA CYS A 120 42.34 -2.75 -23.59
C CYS A 120 41.92 -3.97 -24.44
N GLN A 121 40.88 -3.93 -25.28
CA GLN A 121 40.62 -2.97 -26.36
C GLN A 121 39.30 -3.42 -27.04
N SER A 122 38.37 -2.50 -27.28
CA SER A 122 37.72 -2.44 -28.61
C SER A 122 38.74 -1.84 -29.59
N PRO A 123 38.71 -2.02 -30.93
CA PRO A 123 37.58 -2.27 -31.86
C PRO A 123 38.03 -3.24 -33.01
N PRO A 124 37.63 -3.18 -34.31
CA PRO A 124 36.51 -2.52 -35.01
C PRO A 124 35.70 -3.47 -35.93
N GLU A 125 34.67 -2.87 -36.54
CA GLU A 125 33.98 -3.32 -37.76
C GLU A 125 34.90 -3.83 -38.89
N ASP A 126 34.50 -4.89 -39.63
CA ASP A 126 34.31 -4.88 -41.09
C ASP A 126 33.99 -6.28 -41.68
N ARG A 127 32.93 -6.30 -42.50
CA ARG A 127 32.74 -6.99 -43.80
C ARG A 127 32.73 -8.51 -44.03
N VAL A 128 31.85 -8.81 -45.01
CA VAL A 128 31.87 -9.89 -46.05
C VAL A 128 31.16 -11.19 -45.64
N SER A 129 30.27 -11.82 -46.41
CA SER A 129 29.73 -11.63 -47.78
C SER A 129 28.31 -12.18 -47.83
#